data_AF-A0A1A2BCQ5-F1
#
_entry.id   AF-A0A1A2BCQ5-F1
#
_cell.length_a   1.000
_cell.length_b   1.000
_cell.length_c   1.000
_cell.angle_alpha   90.00
_cell.angle_beta   90.00
_cell.angle_gamma   90.00
#
_symmetry.space_group_name_H-M   'P 1'
#
loop_
_entity.id
_entity.type
_entity.pdbx_description
1 polymer ?
#
loop_
_entity_poly.entity_id
_entity_poly.type
_entity_poly.pdbx_seq_one_letter_code
_entity_poly.pdbx_strand_id
1 'polypeptide(L)'
;MTRRRQAALRSAPLDCGCRDPWPCRCSEPPLSDKLVDAGRDAALHVLESGLVPLLKFEVLQALWRRGGEDRELAELLYALTDGALA
;
A
#
# COMPACT_ATOMS: atom_id res chain seq x y z
N MET A 1 15.84 15.60 7.23
CA MET A 1 15.93 14.98 5.88
C MET A 1 17.24 15.28 5.10
N THR A 2 18.10 16.20 5.54
CA THR A 2 19.29 16.65 4.79
C THR A 2 20.38 15.59 4.62
N ARG A 3 20.62 14.75 5.64
CA ARG A 3 21.70 13.74 5.65
C ARG A 3 21.53 12.66 4.58
N ARG A 4 20.29 12.17 4.37
CA ARG A 4 19.99 11.17 3.33
C ARG A 4 20.22 11.73 1.93
N ARG A 5 19.72 12.96 1.68
CA ARG A 5 19.92 13.65 0.41
C ARG A 5 21.39 13.84 0.06
N GLN A 6 22.24 14.19 1.04
CA GLN A 6 23.68 14.30 0.84
C GLN A 6 24.38 12.95 0.59
N ALA A 7 23.92 11.86 1.20
CA ALA A 7 24.46 10.53 0.94
C ALA A 7 24.11 10.05 -0.47
N ALA A 8 22.87 10.27 -0.92
CA ALA A 8 22.43 9.94 -2.28
C ALA A 8 23.25 10.68 -3.36
N LEU A 9 23.73 11.90 -3.11
CA LEU A 9 24.61 12.60 -4.06
C LEU A 9 25.91 11.84 -4.39
N ARG A 10 26.32 10.89 -3.55
CA ARG A 10 27.52 10.07 -3.75
C ARG A 10 27.26 8.79 -4.57
N SER A 11 26.00 8.37 -4.73
CA SER A 11 25.66 7.24 -5.60
C SER A 11 25.51 7.70 -7.05
N ALA A 12 25.88 6.80 -7.97
CA ALA A 12 25.51 6.94 -9.36
C ALA A 12 23.97 6.90 -9.49
N PRO A 13 23.37 7.67 -10.42
CA PRO A 13 21.95 7.54 -10.73
C PRO A 13 21.60 6.12 -11.19
N LEU A 14 20.39 5.69 -10.87
CA LEU A 14 19.76 4.51 -11.44
C LEU A 14 19.47 4.72 -12.93
N ASP A 15 19.18 3.63 -13.65
CA ASP A 15 18.81 3.67 -15.08
C ASP A 15 17.55 4.52 -15.34
N CYS A 16 16.67 4.63 -14.36
CA CYS A 16 15.48 5.50 -14.41
C CYS A 16 15.80 6.99 -14.14
N GLY A 17 17.07 7.35 -13.94
CA GLY A 17 17.54 8.71 -13.63
C GLY A 17 17.39 9.15 -12.17
N CYS A 18 16.67 8.37 -11.34
CA CYS A 18 16.59 8.64 -9.90
C CYS A 18 17.94 8.36 -9.22
N ARG A 19 18.33 9.21 -8.27
CA ARG A 19 19.62 9.05 -7.58
C ARG A 19 19.55 8.25 -6.28
N ASP A 20 18.45 8.39 -5.56
CA ASP A 20 18.19 7.63 -4.34
C ASP A 20 17.29 6.45 -4.70
N PRO A 21 17.76 5.19 -4.54
CA PRO A 21 16.93 4.01 -4.79
C PRO A 21 15.80 3.84 -3.78
N TRP A 22 15.94 4.38 -2.55
CA TRP A 22 14.96 4.15 -1.49
C TRP A 22 13.57 4.76 -1.78
N PRO A 23 13.45 6.04 -2.19
CA PRO A 23 12.17 6.64 -2.58
C PRO A 23 11.85 6.43 -4.07
N CYS A 24 12.75 5.82 -4.86
CA CYS A 24 12.48 5.58 -6.28
C CYS A 24 11.34 4.57 -6.43
N ARG A 25 10.41 4.87 -7.33
CA ARG A 25 9.23 4.04 -7.65
C ARG A 25 9.09 3.78 -9.16
N CYS A 26 10.07 4.19 -9.97
CA CYS A 26 9.97 4.19 -11.44
C CYS A 26 9.82 2.79 -12.06
N SER A 27 10.28 1.75 -11.37
CA SER A 27 10.15 0.36 -11.80
C SER A 27 9.08 -0.40 -11.02
N GLU A 28 8.36 0.25 -10.09
CA GLU A 28 7.29 -0.43 -9.37
C GLU A 28 6.11 -0.66 -10.33
N PRO A 29 5.63 -1.91 -10.46
CA PRO A 29 4.49 -2.19 -11.29
C PRO A 29 3.23 -1.55 -10.68
N PRO A 30 2.20 -1.27 -11.51
CA PRO A 30 0.91 -0.85 -10.99
C PRO A 30 0.33 -1.93 -10.06
N LEU A 31 -0.59 -1.52 -9.19
CA LEU A 31 -1.27 -2.42 -8.28
C LEU A 31 -1.99 -3.52 -9.07
N SER A 32 -1.46 -4.74 -8.99
CA SER A 32 -2.03 -5.90 -9.67
C SER A 32 -3.19 -6.49 -8.89
N ASP A 33 -4.10 -7.18 -9.59
CA ASP A 33 -5.22 -7.87 -8.94
C ASP A 33 -4.79 -8.85 -7.84
N LYS A 34 -3.68 -9.58 -8.07
CA LYS A 34 -3.11 -10.49 -7.08
C LYS A 34 -2.68 -9.79 -5.79
N LEU A 35 -2.21 -8.55 -5.88
CA LEU A 35 -1.84 -7.76 -4.70
C LEU A 35 -3.07 -7.23 -3.96
N VAL A 36 -4.17 -6.96 -4.68
CA VAL A 36 -5.45 -6.63 -4.05
C VAL A 36 -6.00 -7.84 -3.31
N ASP A 37 -5.98 -9.02 -3.93
CA ASP A 37 -6.41 -10.27 -3.29
C ASP A 37 -5.56 -10.58 -2.05
N ALA A 38 -4.23 -10.44 -2.16
CA ALA A 38 -3.33 -10.62 -1.01
C ALA A 38 -3.64 -9.63 0.13
N GLY A 39 -3.98 -8.38 -0.20
CA GLY A 39 -4.39 -7.38 0.78
C GLY A 39 -5.70 -7.72 1.48
N ARG A 40 -6.69 -8.23 0.72
CA ARG A 40 -7.96 -8.73 1.26
C ARG A 40 -7.74 -9.88 2.23
N ASP A 41 -7.03 -10.90 1.78
CA ASP A 41 -6.82 -12.12 2.55
C ASP A 41 -6.02 -11.83 3.84
N ALA A 42 -5.04 -10.93 3.77
CA ALA A 42 -4.33 -10.43 4.94
C ALA A 42 -5.25 -9.68 5.91
N ALA A 43 -6.15 -8.83 5.42
CA ALA A 43 -7.09 -8.11 6.27
C ALA A 43 -8.05 -9.06 6.98
N LEU A 44 -8.60 -10.04 6.26
CA LEU A 44 -9.47 -11.07 6.84
C LEU A 44 -8.74 -11.86 7.93
N HIS A 45 -7.50 -12.30 7.67
CA HIS A 45 -6.70 -13.02 8.66
C HIS A 45 -6.45 -12.19 9.93
N VAL A 46 -6.15 -10.89 9.79
CA VAL A 46 -5.95 -10.00 10.94
C VAL A 46 -7.26 -9.79 11.71
N LEU A 47 -8.39 -9.63 11.02
CA LEU A 47 -9.71 -9.53 11.65
C LEU A 47 -10.07 -10.80 12.43
N GLU A 48 -9.81 -11.98 11.86
CA GLU A 48 -10.01 -13.28 12.52
C GLU A 48 -9.20 -13.40 13.82
N SER A 49 -8.04 -12.72 13.88
CA SER A 49 -7.22 -12.65 15.10
C SER A 49 -7.72 -11.65 16.15
N GLY A 50 -8.83 -10.95 15.89
CA GLY A 50 -9.41 -9.94 16.78
C GLY A 50 -8.71 -8.58 16.74
N LEU A 51 -7.88 -8.34 15.71
CA LEU A 51 -7.16 -7.10 15.50
C LEU A 51 -7.78 -6.30 14.35
N VAL A 52 -7.58 -4.98 14.35
CA VAL A 52 -8.03 -4.10 13.26
C VAL A 52 -6.87 -3.91 12.26
N PRO A 53 -7.00 -4.38 11.00
CA PRO A 53 -5.96 -4.19 10.00
C PRO A 53 -5.98 -2.76 9.45
N LEU A 54 -4.77 -2.22 9.20
CA LEU A 54 -4.58 -0.95 8.50
C LEU A 54 -4.07 -1.24 7.09
N LEU A 55 -4.87 -0.93 6.07
CA LEU A 55 -4.52 -1.14 4.68
C LEU A 55 -4.02 0.13 4.00
N LYS A 56 -3.24 -0.05 2.93
CA LYS A 56 -2.88 1.03 2.01
C LYS A 56 -4.13 1.52 1.29
N PHE A 57 -4.19 2.82 1.03
CA PHE A 57 -5.32 3.46 0.36
C PHE A 57 -5.67 2.81 -0.98
N GLU A 58 -4.67 2.47 -1.80
CA GLU A 58 -4.89 1.94 -3.15
C GLU A 58 -5.54 0.57 -3.13
N VAL A 59 -5.21 -0.26 -2.12
CA VAL A 59 -5.83 -1.58 -1.92
C VAL A 59 -7.28 -1.40 -1.48
N LEU A 60 -7.54 -0.53 -0.50
CA LEU A 60 -8.89 -0.27 -0.01
C LEU A 60 -9.79 0.30 -1.12
N GLN A 61 -9.27 1.23 -1.92
CA GLN A 61 -9.95 1.78 -3.07
C GLN A 61 -10.22 0.72 -4.15
N ALA A 62 -9.28 -0.18 -4.41
CA ALA A 62 -9.46 -1.26 -5.37
C ALA A 62 -10.58 -2.22 -4.95
N LEU A 63 -10.62 -2.62 -3.67
CA LEU A 63 -11.70 -3.44 -3.10
C LEU A 63 -13.07 -2.76 -3.24
N TRP A 64 -13.17 -1.48 -2.89
CA TRP A 64 -14.41 -0.72 -3.02
C TRP A 64 -14.94 -0.67 -4.47
N ARG A 65 -14.02 -0.51 -5.44
CA ARG A 65 -14.38 -0.47 -6.87
C ARG A 65 -14.85 -1.81 -7.41
N ARG A 66 -14.31 -2.94 -6.90
CA ARG A 66 -14.75 -4.29 -7.29
C ARG A 66 -16.20 -4.57 -6.91
N GLY A 67 -16.70 -3.98 -5.83
CA GLY A 67 -18.09 -4.15 -5.41
C GLY A 67 -18.33 -5.48 -4.69
N GLY A 68 -19.60 -5.78 -4.39
CA GLY A 68 -19.98 -7.00 -3.66
C GLY A 68 -19.32 -7.10 -2.29
N GLU A 69 -18.92 -8.31 -1.92
CA GLU A 69 -18.26 -8.61 -0.64
C GLU A 69 -16.97 -7.81 -0.44
N ASP A 70 -16.21 -7.53 -1.51
CA ASP A 70 -14.99 -6.72 -1.42
C ASP A 70 -15.30 -5.27 -1.01
N ARG A 71 -16.45 -4.71 -1.45
CA ARG A 71 -16.87 -3.36 -1.03
C ARG A 71 -17.34 -3.35 0.41
N GLU A 72 -18.15 -4.33 0.80
CA GLU A 72 -18.62 -4.46 2.19
C GLU A 72 -17.45 -4.56 3.16
N LEU A 73 -16.43 -5.35 2.80
CA LEU A 73 -15.19 -5.42 3.56
C LEU A 73 -14.46 -4.07 3.59
N ALA A 74 -14.35 -3.37 2.46
CA ALA A 74 -13.66 -2.07 2.41
C ALA A 74 -14.34 -1.03 3.32
N GLU A 75 -15.68 -1.00 3.33
CA GLU A 75 -16.47 -0.09 4.18
C GLU A 75 -16.32 -0.45 5.66
N LEU A 76 -16.37 -1.74 6.01
CA LEU A 76 -16.11 -2.24 7.36
C LEU A 76 -14.72 -1.81 7.84
N LEU A 77 -13.68 -2.04 7.04
CA LEU A 77 -12.30 -1.72 7.39
C LEU A 77 -12.11 -0.21 7.59
N TYR A 78 -12.68 0.62 6.70
CA TYR A 78 -12.62 2.08 6.82
C TYR A 78 -13.31 2.58 8.10
N ALA A 79 -14.44 1.98 8.47
CA ALA A 79 -15.14 2.32 9.71
C ALA A 79 -14.34 1.91 10.96
N LEU A 80 -13.75 0.72 10.97
CA LEU A 80 -12.96 0.22 12.10
C LEU A 80 -11.69 1.05 12.34
N THR A 81 -11.13 1.66 11.31
CA THR A 81 -9.94 2.51 11.43
C THR A 81 -10.26 4.00 11.61
N ASP A 82 -11.54 4.39 11.71
CA ASP A 82 -11.99 5.79 11.69
C ASP A 82 -11.39 6.58 10.51
N GLY A 83 -11.26 5.92 9.37
CA GLY A 83 -10.67 6.46 8.15
C GLY A 83 -9.14 6.55 8.12
N ALA A 84 -8.43 6.00 9.12
CA ALA A 84 -6.98 5.91 9.08
C ALA A 84 -6.50 4.93 7.98
N LEU A 85 -5.37 5.27 7.35
CA LEU A 85 -4.75 4.55 6.23
C LEU A 85 -3.24 4.37 6.47
N ALA A 86 -2.64 3.31 5.92
CA ALA A 86 -1.22 2.96 6.08
C ALA A 86 -0.26 3.74 5.15
#